data_AF-A0A1G8Z7H9-F1
#
_entry.id   AF-A0A1G8Z7H9-F1
#
_cell.length_a   1.000
_cell.length_b   1.000
_cell.length_c   1.000
_cell.angle_alpha   90.00
_cell.angle_beta   90.00
_cell.angle_gamma   90.00
#
_symmetry.space_group_name_H-M   'P 1'
#
loop_
_entity.id
_entity.type
_entity.pdbx_description
1 polymer ?
#
loop_
_entity_poly.entity_id
_entity_poly.type
_entity_poly.pdbx_seq_one_letter_code
_entity_poly.pdbx_strand_id
1 'polypeptide(L)'
;MGLHIRTRRTLTRQAIRRRHSAAAARTWRPAVAAAVASALLAPLAAAADAGAVRRGAAIAPACRSARDPGLAARMSKDIRAALSSRAGTVSVAVHDDTSDLWCAIDAGRHYDSASVAKVLIMETVLWRAEQFKRKLTRFETRRIPPMIQVSDNGSAWQLWQDLGPSRVERFLARAKATSTTPGPGTLWGLTRTTALDQMRLLGVLTQARSFLRTRAYGLKQLQQVRADQRWGVPAGMAKGVTAHLKNGWLPRATHGWRVHSIGAFIGQGRTYRIVVLSHDNPTMAYGVRTIEKVAHAVHRALNKGRSIGQGFTPESQISEQPDGSVPAGADPQGPVAPPNAQAPVQSPDPLRPVESPDPRGESAP
;
A
#
# COMPACT_ATOMS: atom_id res chain seq x y z
N MET A 1 45.87 32.28 54.32
CA MET A 1 47.08 32.17 53.46
C MET A 1 46.71 31.26 52.30
N GLY A 2 46.39 31.79 51.13
CA GLY A 2 47.36 32.26 50.12
C GLY A 2 47.50 31.16 49.06
N LEU A 3 46.87 31.33 47.88
CA LEU A 3 47.54 31.53 46.57
C LEU A 3 48.45 30.35 46.16
N HIS A 4 48.48 29.82 44.93
CA HIS A 4 47.85 30.13 43.65
C HIS A 4 48.17 28.94 42.70
N ILE A 5 47.15 28.44 41.99
CA ILE A 5 47.04 28.27 40.52
C ILE A 5 48.27 27.73 39.72
N ARG A 6 48.08 26.62 38.97
CA ARG A 6 47.96 26.66 37.49
C ARG A 6 47.41 25.39 36.83
N THR A 7 46.31 25.62 36.13
CA THR A 7 45.51 24.80 35.23
C THR A 7 46.19 24.50 33.88
N ARG A 8 45.89 23.33 33.28
CA ARG A 8 45.87 23.14 31.82
C ARG A 8 44.55 22.49 31.40
N ARG A 9 43.68 23.27 30.75
CA ARG A 9 42.56 22.81 29.91
C ARG A 9 42.88 23.24 28.49
N THR A 10 42.92 22.29 27.57
CA THR A 10 43.03 22.50 26.12
C THR A 10 41.63 22.73 25.56
N LEU A 11 41.43 23.89 24.91
CA LEU A 11 40.26 24.17 24.09
C LEU A 11 40.68 24.90 22.82
N THR A 12 40.01 24.51 21.73
CA THR A 12 39.55 25.34 20.60
C THR A 12 40.51 25.82 19.49
N ARG A 13 40.05 25.53 18.26
CA ARG A 13 39.55 26.46 17.21
C ARG A 13 40.29 26.47 15.87
N GLN A 14 39.47 26.18 14.86
CA GLN A 14 39.59 26.53 13.44
C GLN A 14 39.95 28.00 13.21
N ALA A 15 40.62 28.24 12.09
CA ALA A 15 40.20 29.12 10.98
C ALA A 15 41.38 29.92 10.42
N ILE A 16 41.86 29.50 9.25
CA ILE A 16 42.78 30.29 8.43
C ILE A 16 41.92 31.20 7.53
N ARG A 17 41.98 32.50 7.78
CA ARG A 17 41.64 33.55 6.81
C ARG A 17 42.94 34.21 6.37
N ARG A 18 43.19 34.31 5.07
CA ARG A 18 43.94 35.46 4.51
C ARG A 18 43.19 36.02 3.32
N ARG A 19 42.97 37.32 3.41
CA ARG A 19 42.35 38.22 2.45
C ARG A 19 43.42 38.64 1.45
N HIS A 20 43.05 38.80 0.17
CA HIS A 20 43.68 39.80 -0.69
C HIS A 20 42.58 40.54 -1.43
N SER A 21 42.49 41.83 -1.11
CA SER A 21 41.73 42.85 -1.83
C SER A 21 42.63 43.43 -2.93
N ALA A 22 42.07 43.76 -4.09
CA ALA A 22 42.17 45.07 -4.73
C ALA A 22 41.60 45.02 -6.16
N ALA A 23 40.67 45.92 -6.43
CA ALA A 23 40.13 46.26 -7.75
C ALA A 23 40.84 47.51 -8.30
N ALA A 24 40.62 47.78 -9.60
CA ALA A 24 40.96 48.96 -10.43
C ALA A 24 41.98 48.64 -11.55
N ALA A 25 41.89 49.11 -12.80
CA ALA A 25 40.88 49.86 -13.53
C ALA A 25 41.18 49.84 -15.06
N ARG A 26 40.15 50.11 -15.86
CA ARG A 26 40.12 50.94 -17.10
C ARG A 26 40.89 50.48 -18.38
N THR A 27 40.07 49.94 -19.30
CA THR A 27 40.01 50.13 -20.76
C THR A 27 41.12 50.88 -21.50
N TRP A 28 41.53 50.35 -22.67
CA TRP A 28 41.81 51.10 -23.93
C TRP A 28 41.44 50.24 -25.15
N ARG A 29 40.72 50.83 -26.10
CA ARG A 29 40.52 50.31 -27.48
C ARG A 29 41.61 50.92 -28.39
N PRO A 30 41.85 50.32 -29.56
CA PRO A 30 41.67 51.11 -30.77
C PRO A 30 40.82 50.41 -31.83
N ALA A 31 40.11 51.25 -32.59
CA ALA A 31 39.43 50.93 -33.82
C ALA A 31 40.37 51.20 -35.00
N VAL A 32 40.25 50.42 -36.08
CA VAL A 32 40.54 50.88 -37.44
C VAL A 32 39.47 50.30 -38.37
N ALA A 33 38.94 51.18 -39.22
CA ALA A 33 37.81 51.00 -40.11
C ALA A 33 38.25 50.94 -41.59
N ALA A 34 37.44 50.29 -42.43
CA ALA A 34 37.12 50.61 -43.85
C ALA A 34 36.12 49.54 -44.35
N ALA A 35 34.82 49.82 -44.55
CA ALA A 35 34.16 50.40 -45.75
C ALA A 35 34.48 49.60 -47.04
N VAL A 36 33.54 49.10 -47.86
CA VAL A 36 32.51 49.81 -48.64
C VAL A 36 31.34 48.86 -49.06
N ALA A 37 30.17 49.47 -49.26
CA ALA A 37 28.86 49.01 -49.76
C ALA A 37 28.89 48.38 -51.20
N SER A 38 27.88 47.79 -51.85
CA SER A 38 26.41 47.69 -51.79
C SER A 38 25.98 46.52 -52.70
N ALA A 39 24.87 45.82 -52.40
CA ALA A 39 24.03 45.19 -53.43
C ALA A 39 22.58 45.04 -52.93
N LEU A 40 21.66 45.68 -53.65
CA LEU A 40 20.20 45.64 -53.49
C LEU A 40 19.62 44.36 -54.10
N LEU A 41 18.55 43.81 -53.50
CA LEU A 41 17.31 43.28 -54.13
C LEU A 41 16.47 42.47 -53.10
N ALA A 42 15.24 42.92 -52.83
CA ALA A 42 14.16 42.22 -52.09
C ALA A 42 13.52 41.09 -52.97
N PRO A 43 12.59 40.20 -52.52
CA PRO A 43 11.64 40.28 -51.38
C PRO A 43 11.36 38.96 -50.58
N LEU A 44 10.43 39.09 -49.63
CA LEU A 44 9.76 38.10 -48.76
C LEU A 44 9.70 36.63 -49.22
N ALA A 45 10.08 35.71 -48.32
CA ALA A 45 9.56 34.33 -48.30
C ALA A 45 9.37 33.84 -46.84
N ALA A 46 8.10 33.71 -46.47
CA ALA A 46 7.54 32.81 -45.45
C ALA A 46 8.23 32.73 -44.06
N ALA A 47 7.78 33.60 -43.15
CA ALA A 47 7.63 33.19 -41.75
C ALA A 47 6.52 32.13 -41.67
N ALA A 48 6.86 30.87 -41.95
CA ALA A 48 5.99 29.73 -41.79
C ALA A 48 6.75 28.61 -41.08
N ASP A 49 6.91 28.73 -39.77
CA ASP A 49 6.89 27.56 -38.89
C ASP A 49 6.54 27.93 -37.44
N ALA A 50 5.52 28.77 -37.26
CA ALA A 50 4.76 28.83 -36.01
C ALA A 50 3.63 27.79 -36.04
N GLY A 51 3.97 26.57 -36.47
CA GLY A 51 3.06 25.44 -36.65
C GLY A 51 3.52 24.20 -35.89
N ALA A 52 4.32 24.36 -34.82
CA ALA A 52 4.51 23.30 -33.84
C ALA A 52 3.20 23.13 -33.06
N VAL A 53 2.25 22.43 -33.68
CA VAL A 53 1.18 21.73 -32.96
C VAL A 53 1.86 21.09 -31.76
N ARG A 54 1.50 21.53 -30.55
CA ARG A 54 1.79 20.79 -29.33
C ARG A 54 1.19 19.41 -29.54
N ARG A 55 1.98 18.48 -30.10
CA ARG A 55 1.72 17.05 -29.99
C ARG A 55 1.71 16.81 -28.50
N GLY A 56 0.52 16.82 -27.91
CA GLY A 56 0.34 16.57 -26.48
C GLY A 56 1.15 15.33 -26.16
N ALA A 57 2.04 15.43 -25.17
CA ALA A 57 2.94 14.34 -24.81
C ALA A 57 2.12 13.06 -24.72
N ALA A 58 2.34 12.11 -25.63
CA ALA A 58 1.56 10.89 -25.69
C ALA A 58 1.74 10.18 -24.34
N ILE A 59 0.65 9.95 -23.62
CA ILE A 59 0.70 9.34 -22.29
C ILE A 59 1.24 7.91 -22.46
N ALA A 60 2.50 7.69 -22.03
CA ALA A 60 3.21 6.42 -22.16
C ALA A 60 2.34 5.24 -21.74
N PRO A 61 2.31 4.12 -22.48
CA PRO A 61 1.38 3.02 -22.22
C PRO A 61 1.51 2.47 -20.80
N ALA A 62 0.37 2.13 -20.18
CA ALA A 62 0.34 1.60 -18.81
C ALA A 62 0.85 0.14 -18.74
N CYS A 63 0.77 -0.60 -19.85
CA CYS A 63 1.15 -2.00 -19.93
C CYS A 63 2.16 -2.27 -21.04
N ARG A 64 2.96 -3.31 -20.85
CA ARG A 64 3.92 -3.85 -21.81
C ARG A 64 3.92 -5.38 -21.78
N SER A 65 4.21 -5.99 -22.93
CA SER A 65 4.44 -7.42 -23.10
C SER A 65 5.24 -7.59 -24.38
N ALA A 66 6.32 -8.37 -24.34
CA ALA A 66 7.07 -8.71 -25.54
C ALA A 66 6.39 -9.82 -26.33
N ARG A 67 5.69 -10.75 -25.67
CA ARG A 67 5.02 -11.90 -26.30
C ARG A 67 3.65 -11.55 -26.90
N ASP A 68 2.96 -10.55 -26.34
CA ASP A 68 1.63 -10.12 -26.80
C ASP A 68 1.47 -8.58 -26.68
N PRO A 69 2.10 -7.79 -27.57
CA PRO A 69 1.97 -6.33 -27.59
C PRO A 69 0.52 -5.86 -27.79
N GLY A 70 -0.29 -6.63 -28.53
CA GLY A 70 -1.70 -6.32 -28.77
C GLY A 70 -2.54 -6.41 -27.49
N LEU A 71 -2.32 -7.44 -26.66
CA LEU A 71 -2.90 -7.54 -25.33
C LEU A 71 -2.46 -6.36 -24.45
N ALA A 72 -1.18 -6.01 -24.44
CA ALA A 72 -0.68 -4.89 -23.65
C ALA A 72 -1.33 -3.55 -24.04
N ALA A 73 -1.49 -3.29 -25.34
CA ALA A 73 -2.16 -2.08 -25.83
C ALA A 73 -3.63 -2.02 -25.41
N ARG A 74 -4.39 -3.12 -25.63
CA ARG A 74 -5.80 -3.21 -25.20
C ARG A 74 -5.94 -3.07 -23.68
N MET A 75 -5.11 -3.76 -22.91
CA MET A 75 -5.10 -3.68 -21.45
C MET A 75 -4.81 -2.26 -20.95
N SER A 76 -3.85 -1.56 -21.57
CA SER A 76 -3.53 -0.17 -21.22
C SER A 76 -4.75 0.76 -21.41
N LYS A 77 -5.45 0.61 -22.53
CA LYS A 77 -6.66 1.40 -22.83
C LYS A 77 -7.78 1.07 -21.84
N ASP A 78 -8.03 -0.21 -21.60
CA ASP A 78 -9.15 -0.67 -20.79
C ASP A 78 -9.00 -0.32 -19.31
N ILE A 79 -7.79 -0.43 -18.74
CA ILE A 79 -7.53 0.00 -17.35
C ILE A 79 -7.70 1.52 -17.22
N ARG A 80 -7.23 2.31 -18.19
CA ARG A 80 -7.43 3.77 -18.17
C ARG A 80 -8.90 4.15 -18.28
N ALA A 81 -9.65 3.49 -19.15
CA ALA A 81 -11.08 3.70 -19.28
C ALA A 81 -11.85 3.34 -17.99
N ALA A 82 -11.43 2.27 -17.29
CA ALA A 82 -12.00 1.90 -16.00
C ALA A 82 -11.80 2.99 -14.92
N LEU A 83 -10.73 3.78 -15.02
CA LEU A 83 -10.34 4.82 -14.07
C LEU A 83 -10.78 6.23 -14.47
N SER A 84 -11.06 6.51 -15.73
CA SER A 84 -11.26 7.89 -16.24
C SER A 84 -12.42 8.67 -15.60
N SER A 85 -13.42 7.96 -15.09
CA SER A 85 -14.60 8.55 -14.40
C SER A 85 -14.53 8.38 -12.88
N ARG A 86 -13.39 7.94 -12.35
CA ARG A 86 -13.19 7.70 -10.92
C ARG A 86 -12.44 8.86 -10.30
N ALA A 87 -12.95 9.34 -9.18
CA ALA A 87 -12.29 10.26 -8.28
C ALA A 87 -11.34 9.48 -7.36
N GLY A 88 -10.43 10.24 -6.75
CA GLY A 88 -9.45 9.74 -5.81
C GLY A 88 -8.18 9.20 -6.47
N THR A 89 -7.30 8.68 -5.63
CA THR A 89 -5.96 8.28 -6.02
C THR A 89 -5.87 6.76 -6.10
N VAL A 90 -5.45 6.23 -7.25
CA VAL A 90 -5.41 4.79 -7.50
C VAL A 90 -4.07 4.36 -8.07
N SER A 91 -3.50 3.29 -7.52
CA SER A 91 -2.32 2.61 -8.05
C SER A 91 -2.69 1.20 -8.48
N VAL A 92 -2.23 0.81 -9.66
CA VAL A 92 -2.49 -0.51 -10.26
C VAL A 92 -1.16 -1.19 -10.59
N ALA A 93 -1.05 -2.47 -10.26
CA ALA A 93 -0.02 -3.36 -10.80
C ALA A 93 -0.65 -4.68 -11.25
N VAL A 94 -0.30 -5.15 -12.45
CA VAL A 94 -0.77 -6.43 -13.01
C VAL A 94 0.41 -7.18 -13.60
N HIS A 95 0.48 -8.49 -13.35
CA HIS A 95 1.45 -9.36 -14.02
C HIS A 95 0.82 -10.69 -14.45
N ASP A 96 0.93 -11.05 -15.73
CA ASP A 96 0.61 -12.39 -16.24
C ASP A 96 1.89 -13.13 -16.63
N ASP A 97 2.14 -14.28 -15.98
CA ASP A 97 3.37 -15.06 -16.19
C ASP A 97 3.40 -15.67 -17.61
N THR A 98 2.23 -16.00 -18.18
CA THR A 98 2.10 -16.64 -19.49
C THR A 98 2.46 -15.69 -20.64
N SER A 99 1.84 -14.51 -20.68
CA SER A 99 2.02 -13.54 -21.76
C SER A 99 3.01 -12.44 -21.38
N ASP A 100 3.92 -12.67 -20.43
CA ASP A 100 4.92 -11.71 -19.91
C ASP A 100 4.39 -10.28 -19.67
N LEU A 101 3.09 -10.15 -19.42
CA LEU A 101 2.40 -8.87 -19.36
C LEU A 101 2.76 -8.20 -18.05
N TRP A 102 3.14 -6.94 -18.11
CA TRP A 102 3.33 -6.09 -16.95
C TRP A 102 2.59 -4.78 -17.15
N CYS A 103 1.70 -4.45 -16.21
CA CYS A 103 1.02 -3.16 -16.16
C CYS A 103 1.37 -2.42 -14.87
N ALA A 104 1.53 -1.11 -14.96
CA ALA A 104 1.73 -0.23 -13.81
C ALA A 104 1.06 1.13 -14.05
N ILE A 105 0.28 1.60 -13.07
CA ILE A 105 -0.22 2.99 -12.97
C ILE A 105 0.10 3.46 -11.56
N ASP A 106 0.86 4.55 -11.42
CA ASP A 106 1.29 5.13 -10.14
C ASP A 106 1.79 4.09 -9.13
N ALA A 107 2.41 3.01 -9.60
CA ALA A 107 2.58 1.79 -8.80
C ALA A 107 3.59 1.94 -7.65
N GLY A 108 4.42 3.01 -7.67
CA GLY A 108 5.36 3.38 -6.61
C GLY A 108 4.78 4.30 -5.53
N ARG A 109 3.51 4.71 -5.63
CA ARG A 109 2.87 5.56 -4.61
C ARG A 109 2.65 4.78 -3.31
N HIS A 110 2.86 5.45 -2.18
CA HIS A 110 2.69 4.87 -0.85
C HIS A 110 1.26 5.03 -0.32
N TYR A 111 0.74 3.95 0.25
CA TYR A 111 -0.57 3.88 0.92
C TYR A 111 -0.40 3.30 2.32
N ASP A 112 -1.27 3.68 3.26
CA ASP A 112 -1.45 2.88 4.47
C ASP A 112 -2.10 1.57 4.05
N SER A 113 -1.44 0.46 4.38
CA SER A 113 -1.77 -0.87 3.85
C SER A 113 -3.11 -1.44 4.31
N ALA A 114 -3.65 -0.98 5.43
CA ALA A 114 -4.80 -1.63 6.06
C ALA A 114 -4.55 -3.15 6.23
N SER A 115 -5.60 -3.98 6.13
CA SER A 115 -5.46 -5.43 6.23
C SER A 115 -4.66 -6.13 5.12
N VAL A 116 -4.19 -5.45 4.06
CA VAL A 116 -3.27 -6.12 3.11
C VAL A 116 -1.89 -6.37 3.70
N ALA A 117 -1.49 -5.65 4.77
CA ALA A 117 -0.28 -5.97 5.54
C ALA A 117 -0.28 -7.39 6.12
N LYS A 118 -1.44 -8.02 6.33
CA LYS A 118 -1.53 -9.38 6.88
C LYS A 118 -0.87 -10.43 5.98
N VAL A 119 -0.74 -10.16 4.67
CA VAL A 119 0.04 -11.00 3.75
C VAL A 119 1.53 -10.97 4.13
N LEU A 120 2.08 -9.77 4.33
CA LEU A 120 3.45 -9.59 4.83
C LEU A 120 3.67 -10.30 6.18
N ILE A 121 2.72 -10.16 7.12
CA ILE A 121 2.80 -10.82 8.43
C ILE A 121 2.87 -12.33 8.26
N MET A 122 1.93 -12.91 7.50
CA MET A 122 1.90 -14.36 7.24
C MET A 122 3.21 -14.84 6.60
N GLU A 123 3.66 -14.22 5.51
CA GLU A 123 4.87 -14.64 4.81
C GLU A 123 6.12 -14.54 5.72
N THR A 124 6.20 -13.52 6.58
CA THR A 124 7.30 -13.38 7.54
C THR A 124 7.28 -14.50 8.58
N VAL A 125 6.10 -14.91 9.07
CA VAL A 125 5.94 -16.06 9.99
C VAL A 125 6.40 -17.35 9.32
N LEU A 126 5.94 -17.59 8.09
CA LEU A 126 6.33 -18.77 7.30
C LEU A 126 7.84 -18.80 7.07
N TRP A 127 8.42 -17.67 6.67
CA TRP A 127 9.85 -17.54 6.46
C TRP A 127 10.64 -17.78 7.74
N ARG A 128 10.20 -17.25 8.88
CA ARG A 128 10.84 -17.49 10.19
C ARG A 128 10.88 -18.98 10.54
N ALA A 129 9.78 -19.71 10.33
CA ALA A 129 9.75 -21.14 10.59
C ALA A 129 10.77 -21.90 9.72
N GLU A 130 10.88 -21.55 8.44
CA GLU A 130 11.89 -22.12 7.53
C GLU A 130 13.32 -21.80 7.94
N GLN A 131 13.60 -20.55 8.33
CA GLN A 131 14.94 -20.15 8.80
C GLN A 131 15.36 -20.94 10.05
N PHE A 132 14.43 -21.20 10.96
CA PHE A 132 14.67 -22.03 12.13
C PHE A 132 14.54 -23.54 11.87
N LYS A 133 14.33 -23.95 10.60
CA LYS A 133 14.17 -25.36 10.19
C LYS A 133 13.11 -26.10 11.02
N ARG A 134 12.04 -25.39 11.41
CA ARG A 134 10.94 -25.94 12.22
C ARG A 134 9.61 -25.85 11.48
N LYS A 135 8.65 -26.64 11.94
CA LYS A 135 7.24 -26.44 11.57
C LYS A 135 6.70 -25.17 12.23
N LEU A 136 5.54 -24.72 11.76
CA LEU A 136 4.79 -23.67 12.45
C LEU A 136 4.45 -24.12 13.87
N THR A 137 4.63 -23.25 14.85
CA THR A 137 4.28 -23.51 16.24
C THR A 137 2.76 -23.54 16.41
N ARG A 138 2.27 -24.09 17.53
CA ARG A 138 0.85 -24.01 17.90
C ARG A 138 0.35 -22.56 17.99
N PHE A 139 1.23 -21.63 18.36
CA PHE A 139 0.91 -20.20 18.39
C PHE A 139 0.63 -19.66 16.99
N GLU A 140 1.49 -19.98 16.02
CA GLU A 140 1.40 -19.52 14.63
C GLU A 140 0.22 -20.18 13.90
N THR A 141 0.06 -21.50 14.02
CA THR A 141 -1.03 -22.24 13.33
C THR A 141 -2.42 -21.85 13.81
N ARG A 142 -2.57 -21.38 15.05
CA ARG A 142 -3.84 -20.88 15.59
C ARG A 142 -4.19 -19.47 15.12
N ARG A 143 -3.21 -18.68 14.67
CA ARG A 143 -3.38 -17.24 14.38
C ARG A 143 -3.37 -16.91 12.90
N ILE A 144 -2.61 -17.65 12.09
CA ILE A 144 -2.56 -17.37 10.65
C ILE A 144 -3.95 -17.53 10.00
N PRO A 145 -4.69 -18.65 10.20
CA PRO A 145 -6.01 -18.80 9.57
C PRO A 145 -6.98 -17.68 9.94
N PRO A 146 -7.23 -17.34 11.22
CA PRO A 146 -8.15 -16.25 11.53
C PRO A 146 -7.65 -14.89 11.01
N MET A 147 -6.35 -14.60 11.12
CA MET A 147 -5.78 -13.37 10.58
C MET A 147 -6.05 -13.23 9.07
N ILE A 148 -5.90 -14.29 8.28
CA ILE A 148 -6.05 -14.21 6.83
C ILE A 148 -7.51 -14.36 6.40
N GLN A 149 -8.17 -15.43 6.83
CA GLN A 149 -9.45 -15.86 6.30
C GLN A 149 -10.60 -14.95 6.72
N VAL A 150 -10.51 -14.42 7.95
CA VAL A 150 -11.54 -13.60 8.57
C VAL A 150 -11.01 -12.21 8.97
N SER A 151 -9.79 -11.87 8.52
CA SER A 151 -9.14 -10.59 8.79
C SER A 151 -8.98 -10.25 10.28
N ASP A 152 -8.90 -11.25 11.17
CA ASP A 152 -8.86 -11.03 12.62
C ASP A 152 -7.67 -10.15 13.04
N ASN A 153 -7.96 -9.02 13.69
CA ASN A 153 -6.96 -8.04 14.08
C ASN A 153 -6.20 -8.45 15.35
N GLY A 154 -6.82 -9.22 16.24
CA GLY A 154 -6.16 -9.75 17.43
C GLY A 154 -5.02 -10.71 17.06
N SER A 155 -5.29 -11.64 16.15
CA SER A 155 -4.29 -12.56 15.61
C SER A 155 -3.18 -11.83 14.86
N ALA A 156 -3.53 -10.80 14.08
CA ALA A 156 -2.55 -9.96 13.39
C ALA A 156 -1.63 -9.24 14.38
N TRP A 157 -2.20 -8.63 15.42
CA TRP A 157 -1.45 -7.96 16.47
C TRP A 157 -0.49 -8.93 17.18
N GLN A 158 -0.97 -10.10 17.60
CA GLN A 158 -0.14 -11.09 18.31
C GLN A 158 1.01 -11.62 17.44
N LEU A 159 0.76 -11.88 16.15
CA LEU A 159 1.81 -12.29 15.21
C LEU A 159 2.81 -11.15 14.92
N TRP A 160 2.34 -9.91 14.75
CA TRP A 160 3.18 -8.75 14.53
C TRP A 160 4.17 -8.52 15.69
N GLN A 161 3.65 -8.54 16.92
CA GLN A 161 4.46 -8.38 18.14
C GLN A 161 5.50 -9.50 18.27
N ASP A 162 5.10 -10.74 18.00
CA ASP A 162 5.98 -11.91 18.10
C ASP A 162 7.09 -11.93 17.02
N LEU A 163 6.87 -11.30 15.86
CA LEU A 163 7.90 -11.16 14.82
C LEU A 163 8.96 -10.11 15.17
N GLY A 164 8.51 -8.95 15.66
CA GLY A 164 9.33 -7.76 15.88
C GLY A 164 9.78 -7.05 14.59
N PRO A 165 10.10 -5.75 14.64
CA PRO A 165 10.35 -4.92 13.45
C PRO A 165 11.52 -5.43 12.61
N SER A 166 12.66 -5.75 13.23
CA SER A 166 13.86 -6.17 12.50
C SER A 166 13.66 -7.43 11.67
N ARG A 167 12.74 -8.32 12.06
CA ARG A 167 12.46 -9.54 11.29
C ARG A 167 11.60 -9.25 10.08
N VAL A 168 10.59 -8.40 10.24
CA VAL A 168 9.73 -7.92 9.15
C VAL A 168 10.59 -7.20 8.11
N GLU A 169 11.50 -6.31 8.55
CA GLU A 169 12.42 -5.60 7.66
C GLU A 169 13.35 -6.53 6.90
N ARG A 170 13.95 -7.54 7.55
CA ARG A 170 14.77 -8.55 6.87
C ARG A 170 13.96 -9.35 5.84
N PHE A 171 12.70 -9.67 6.14
CA PHE A 171 11.84 -10.34 5.19
C PHE A 171 11.52 -9.44 3.99
N LEU A 172 11.18 -8.17 4.21
CA LEU A 172 10.94 -7.20 3.15
C LEU A 172 12.16 -7.04 2.23
N ALA A 173 13.36 -6.93 2.79
CA ALA A 173 14.60 -6.92 2.02
C ALA A 173 14.78 -8.22 1.21
N ARG A 174 14.50 -9.38 1.81
CA ARG A 174 14.59 -10.69 1.14
C ARG A 174 13.59 -10.85 -0.01
N ALA A 175 12.39 -10.29 0.16
CA ALA A 175 11.33 -10.23 -0.84
C ALA A 175 11.54 -9.10 -1.87
N LYS A 176 12.57 -8.25 -1.68
CA LYS A 176 12.83 -7.04 -2.47
C LYS A 176 11.71 -6.00 -2.40
N ALA A 177 10.86 -6.06 -1.38
CA ALA A 177 9.77 -5.13 -1.11
C ALA A 177 10.28 -3.94 -0.27
N THR A 178 11.29 -3.23 -0.77
CA THR A 178 12.07 -2.24 -0.01
C THR A 178 11.43 -0.85 0.04
N SER A 179 10.32 -0.63 -0.68
CA SER A 179 9.50 0.58 -0.57
C SER A 179 8.35 0.41 0.42
N THR A 180 8.36 -0.67 1.21
CA THR A 180 7.40 -0.94 2.26
C THR A 180 8.03 -0.68 3.61
N THR A 181 7.41 0.18 4.40
CA THR A 181 7.89 0.58 5.72
C THR A 181 6.91 0.08 6.78
N PRO A 182 7.34 -0.78 7.72
CA PRO A 182 6.51 -1.24 8.83
C PRO A 182 5.83 -0.09 9.57
N GLY A 183 4.57 -0.29 9.95
CA GLY A 183 3.86 0.70 10.77
C GLY A 183 4.51 0.87 12.15
N PRO A 184 4.37 2.04 12.79
CA PRO A 184 5.01 2.33 14.08
C PRO A 184 4.42 1.46 15.20
N GLY A 185 5.28 0.93 16.06
CA GLY A 185 4.89 0.12 17.21
C GLY A 185 3.96 -1.04 16.83
N THR A 186 2.76 -1.04 17.41
CA THR A 186 1.72 -2.07 17.20
C THR A 186 0.82 -1.80 15.99
N LEU A 187 0.97 -0.64 15.32
CA LEU A 187 0.07 -0.15 14.27
C LEU A 187 0.40 -0.75 12.91
N TRP A 188 0.40 -2.08 12.82
CA TRP A 188 0.73 -2.82 11.59
C TRP A 188 -0.14 -2.42 10.38
N GLY A 189 -1.39 -1.98 10.59
CA GLY A 189 -2.28 -1.49 9.52
C GLY A 189 -1.79 -0.20 8.87
N LEU A 190 -0.95 0.57 9.57
CA LEU A 190 -0.27 1.77 9.05
C LEU A 190 1.07 1.47 8.38
N THR A 191 1.38 0.20 8.11
CA THR A 191 2.49 -0.16 7.22
C THR A 191 2.30 0.58 5.90
N ARG A 192 3.29 1.39 5.52
CA ARG A 192 3.28 2.15 4.26
C ARG A 192 3.77 1.23 3.16
N THR A 193 2.97 1.01 2.13
CA THR A 193 3.32 0.07 1.04
C THR A 193 2.97 0.63 -0.33
N THR A 194 3.46 -0.02 -1.39
CA THR A 194 3.25 0.36 -2.79
C THR A 194 2.64 -0.80 -3.57
N ALA A 195 2.02 -0.52 -4.72
CA ALA A 195 1.48 -1.59 -5.56
C ALA A 195 2.60 -2.51 -6.11
N LEU A 196 3.79 -1.95 -6.38
CA LEU A 196 4.97 -2.73 -6.77
C LEU A 196 5.41 -3.71 -5.69
N ASP A 197 5.40 -3.29 -4.42
CA ASP A 197 5.82 -4.17 -3.33
C ASP A 197 4.77 -5.23 -3.00
N GLN A 198 3.48 -4.89 -3.03
CA GLN A 198 2.42 -5.89 -2.92
C GLN A 198 2.49 -6.92 -4.06
N MET A 199 2.89 -6.51 -5.26
CA MET A 199 3.15 -7.44 -6.37
C MET A 199 4.33 -8.38 -6.07
N ARG A 200 5.39 -7.88 -5.42
CA ARG A 200 6.53 -8.71 -4.99
C ARG A 200 6.14 -9.72 -3.91
N LEU A 201 5.34 -9.31 -2.92
CA LEU A 201 4.81 -10.21 -1.87
C LEU A 201 3.96 -11.32 -2.49
N LEU A 202 2.98 -10.98 -3.33
CA LEU A 202 2.23 -12.00 -4.09
C LEU A 202 3.16 -12.89 -4.94
N GLY A 203 4.25 -12.33 -5.48
CA GLY A 203 5.32 -13.07 -6.17
C GLY A 203 6.01 -14.11 -5.30
N VAL A 204 6.28 -13.83 -4.02
CA VAL A 204 6.82 -14.80 -3.04
C VAL A 204 5.92 -16.03 -2.95
N LEU A 205 4.60 -15.87 -3.03
CA LEU A 205 3.69 -17.01 -2.89
C LEU A 205 3.55 -17.86 -4.16
N THR A 206 3.92 -17.33 -5.32
CA THR A 206 3.42 -17.84 -6.61
C THR A 206 4.50 -18.08 -7.65
N GLN A 207 5.65 -17.40 -7.59
CA GLN A 207 6.73 -17.58 -8.55
C GLN A 207 7.35 -18.97 -8.39
N ALA A 208 7.61 -19.66 -9.51
CA ALA A 208 8.21 -20.99 -9.52
C ALA A 208 9.49 -21.07 -8.66
N ARG A 209 10.36 -20.07 -8.78
CA ARG A 209 11.64 -19.95 -8.05
C ARG A 209 11.54 -19.10 -6.77
N SER A 210 10.39 -19.06 -6.10
CA SER A 210 10.31 -18.40 -4.79
C SER A 210 11.23 -19.06 -3.77
N PHE A 211 11.77 -18.23 -2.88
CA PHE A 211 12.58 -18.68 -1.74
C PHE A 211 11.74 -19.26 -0.59
N LEU A 212 10.43 -19.00 -0.58
CA LEU A 212 9.54 -19.48 0.46
C LEU A 212 8.99 -20.87 0.08
N ARG A 213 9.47 -21.91 0.75
CA ARG A 213 9.10 -23.31 0.45
C ARG A 213 7.67 -23.64 0.88
N THR A 214 7.19 -22.98 1.92
CA THR A 214 5.86 -23.15 2.53
C THR A 214 4.78 -22.27 1.87
N ARG A 215 5.09 -21.66 0.72
CA ARG A 215 4.17 -20.80 -0.04
C ARG A 215 2.79 -21.41 -0.32
N ALA A 216 2.72 -22.73 -0.52
CA ALA A 216 1.46 -23.43 -0.75
C ALA A 216 0.49 -23.30 0.44
N TYR A 217 1.02 -23.29 1.67
CA TYR A 217 0.19 -23.04 2.86
C TYR A 217 -0.36 -21.60 2.84
N GLY A 218 0.47 -20.60 2.51
CA GLY A 218 0.04 -19.21 2.38
C GLY A 218 -1.05 -19.02 1.32
N LEU A 219 -0.88 -19.62 0.14
CA LEU A 219 -1.90 -19.63 -0.92
C LEU A 219 -3.21 -20.27 -0.45
N LYS A 220 -3.14 -21.38 0.29
CA LYS A 220 -4.33 -22.02 0.87
C LYS A 220 -5.09 -21.07 1.80
N GLN A 221 -4.39 -20.29 2.63
CA GLN A 221 -5.06 -19.33 3.52
C GLN A 221 -5.77 -18.22 2.72
N LEU A 222 -5.10 -17.66 1.70
CA LEU A 222 -5.67 -16.63 0.84
C LEU A 222 -6.83 -17.14 -0.04
N GLN A 223 -6.86 -18.43 -0.36
CA GLN A 223 -7.99 -19.07 -1.02
C GLN A 223 -9.21 -19.15 -0.10
N GLN A 224 -9.01 -19.29 1.21
CA GLN A 224 -10.06 -19.50 2.21
C GLN A 224 -10.60 -18.21 2.83
N VAL A 225 -10.28 -17.04 2.29
CA VAL A 225 -10.92 -15.78 2.70
C VAL A 225 -12.43 -15.90 2.58
N ARG A 226 -13.14 -15.56 3.67
CA ARG A 226 -14.60 -15.67 3.83
C ARG A 226 -15.34 -14.95 2.70
N ALA A 227 -16.51 -15.48 2.31
CA ALA A 227 -17.21 -15.12 1.07
C ALA A 227 -17.51 -13.62 0.92
N ASP A 228 -18.00 -12.98 1.98
CA ASP A 228 -18.29 -11.54 2.09
C ASP A 228 -17.05 -10.64 1.99
N GLN A 229 -15.84 -11.20 2.10
CA GLN A 229 -14.58 -10.48 1.89
C GLN A 229 -13.89 -10.84 0.57
N ARG A 230 -14.56 -11.55 -0.35
CA ARG A 230 -14.03 -11.91 -1.67
C ARG A 230 -14.35 -10.92 -2.77
N TRP A 231 -14.65 -9.68 -2.43
CA TRP A 231 -14.87 -8.57 -3.37
C TRP A 231 -13.55 -8.04 -3.97
N GLY A 232 -13.64 -7.17 -4.99
CA GLY A 232 -12.48 -6.45 -5.51
C GLY A 232 -11.80 -7.15 -6.67
N VAL A 233 -10.51 -7.50 -6.53
CA VAL A 233 -9.73 -8.08 -7.64
C VAL A 233 -10.30 -9.38 -8.24
N PRO A 234 -11.14 -10.19 -7.58
CA PRO A 234 -11.78 -11.33 -8.23
C PRO A 234 -12.90 -10.97 -9.23
N ALA A 235 -13.44 -9.75 -9.22
CA ALA A 235 -14.56 -9.39 -10.08
C ALA A 235 -14.22 -9.51 -11.58
N GLY A 236 -14.94 -10.37 -12.29
CA GLY A 236 -14.75 -10.68 -13.71
C GLY A 236 -13.90 -11.93 -13.99
N MET A 237 -13.34 -12.59 -12.98
CA MET A 237 -12.51 -13.78 -13.19
C MET A 237 -13.30 -14.90 -13.88
N ALA A 238 -12.63 -15.68 -14.75
CA ALA A 238 -13.27 -16.79 -15.44
C ALA A 238 -13.56 -18.00 -14.52
N LYS A 239 -14.55 -18.81 -14.90
CA LYS A 239 -14.74 -20.15 -14.30
C LYS A 239 -13.47 -21.00 -14.46
N GLY A 240 -13.15 -21.79 -13.44
CA GLY A 240 -11.95 -22.66 -13.42
C GLY A 240 -10.65 -21.95 -13.04
N VAL A 241 -10.70 -20.65 -12.72
CA VAL A 241 -9.60 -19.92 -12.07
C VAL A 241 -9.84 -19.91 -10.56
N THR A 242 -8.79 -20.09 -9.77
CA THR A 242 -8.84 -19.96 -8.31
C THR A 242 -8.26 -18.63 -7.88
N ALA A 243 -9.00 -17.86 -7.08
CA ALA A 243 -8.54 -16.60 -6.51
C ALA A 243 -7.96 -16.79 -5.10
N HIS A 244 -6.75 -16.29 -4.91
CA HIS A 244 -6.02 -16.18 -3.65
C HIS A 244 -5.86 -14.70 -3.33
N LEU A 245 -6.70 -14.13 -2.45
CA LEU A 245 -6.77 -12.68 -2.27
C LEU A 245 -6.62 -12.24 -0.82
N LYS A 246 -6.33 -10.96 -0.63
CA LYS A 246 -6.54 -10.25 0.64
C LYS A 246 -6.99 -8.82 0.36
N ASN A 247 -7.95 -8.37 1.14
CA ASN A 247 -8.46 -7.00 1.10
C ASN A 247 -8.05 -6.23 2.36
N GLY A 248 -8.07 -4.90 2.27
CA GLY A 248 -7.89 -3.99 3.40
C GLY A 248 -8.60 -2.66 3.15
N TRP A 249 -9.29 -2.13 4.17
CA TRP A 249 -10.07 -0.90 4.04
C TRP A 249 -10.17 -0.17 5.37
N LEU A 250 -9.83 1.11 5.39
CA LEU A 250 -9.95 1.94 6.58
C LEU A 250 -10.11 3.42 6.20
N PRO A 251 -10.99 4.17 6.88
CA PRO A 251 -11.05 5.62 6.72
C PRO A 251 -10.00 6.27 7.62
N ARG A 252 -9.45 7.41 7.19
CA ARG A 252 -8.65 8.31 8.04
C ARG A 252 -9.14 9.74 7.88
N ALA A 253 -8.77 10.58 8.84
CA ALA A 253 -9.02 12.01 8.80
C ALA A 253 -8.47 12.66 7.52
N THR A 254 -7.28 12.22 7.09
CA THR A 254 -6.69 12.61 5.80
C THR A 254 -6.90 11.51 4.77
N HIS A 255 -7.20 11.91 3.53
CA HIS A 255 -7.36 11.01 2.39
C HIS A 255 -8.55 10.02 2.48
N GLY A 256 -9.56 10.31 3.31
CA GLY A 256 -10.82 9.56 3.38
C GLY A 256 -10.62 8.03 3.46
N TRP A 257 -11.43 7.30 2.69
CA TRP A 257 -11.35 5.85 2.61
C TRP A 257 -10.14 5.38 1.81
N ARG A 258 -9.26 4.61 2.47
CA ARG A 258 -8.34 3.70 1.79
C ARG A 258 -9.08 2.39 1.53
N VAL A 259 -9.06 1.91 0.29
CA VAL A 259 -9.68 0.64 -0.09
C VAL A 259 -8.73 -0.09 -1.02
N HIS A 260 -8.36 -1.30 -0.62
CA HIS A 260 -7.31 -2.09 -1.26
C HIS A 260 -7.80 -3.52 -1.50
N SER A 261 -7.37 -4.08 -2.62
CA SER A 261 -7.58 -5.47 -2.94
C SER A 261 -6.38 -5.98 -3.73
N ILE A 262 -5.82 -7.09 -3.28
CA ILE A 262 -4.67 -7.75 -3.91
C ILE A 262 -4.97 -9.23 -4.08
N GLY A 263 -4.48 -9.83 -5.15
CA GLY A 263 -4.69 -11.26 -5.35
C GLY A 263 -3.85 -11.89 -6.45
N ALA A 264 -3.67 -13.19 -6.29
CA ALA A 264 -3.12 -14.09 -7.29
C ALA A 264 -4.22 -15.02 -7.80
N PHE A 265 -4.15 -15.34 -9.09
CA PHE A 265 -5.14 -16.10 -9.82
C PHE A 265 -4.45 -17.26 -10.52
N ILE A 266 -4.86 -18.48 -10.17
CA ILE A 266 -4.20 -19.71 -10.61
C ILE A 266 -5.25 -20.65 -11.18
N GLY A 267 -5.05 -21.09 -12.41
CA GLY A 267 -5.92 -22.06 -13.06
C GLY A 267 -5.70 -22.11 -14.56
N GLN A 268 -6.11 -23.21 -15.19
CA GLN A 268 -6.06 -23.35 -16.66
C GLN A 268 -4.66 -23.10 -17.25
N GLY A 269 -3.61 -23.55 -16.56
CA GLY A 269 -2.22 -23.39 -16.99
C GLY A 269 -1.67 -21.96 -16.90
N ARG A 270 -2.37 -21.05 -16.22
CA ARG A 270 -2.01 -19.64 -16.09
C ARG A 270 -1.92 -19.20 -14.63
N THR A 271 -0.93 -18.37 -14.34
CA THR A 271 -0.76 -17.67 -13.07
C THR A 271 -0.60 -16.18 -13.35
N TYR A 272 -1.46 -15.36 -12.74
CA TYR A 272 -1.38 -13.91 -12.83
C TYR A 272 -1.74 -13.25 -11.51
N ARG A 273 -1.40 -11.97 -11.37
CA ARG A 273 -1.57 -11.19 -10.14
C ARG A 273 -2.16 -9.84 -10.46
N ILE A 274 -3.02 -9.35 -9.58
CA ILE A 274 -3.63 -8.03 -9.65
C ILE A 274 -3.48 -7.36 -8.29
N VAL A 275 -3.01 -6.12 -8.28
CA VAL A 275 -2.92 -5.26 -7.10
C VAL A 275 -3.58 -3.95 -7.45
N VAL A 276 -4.60 -3.56 -6.68
CA VAL A 276 -5.19 -2.23 -6.76
C VAL A 276 -5.23 -1.64 -5.37
N LEU A 277 -4.53 -0.52 -5.21
CA LEU A 277 -4.50 0.27 -3.97
C LEU A 277 -5.16 1.62 -4.25
N SER A 278 -5.99 2.10 -3.33
CA SER A 278 -6.64 3.40 -3.49
C SER A 278 -6.81 4.16 -2.17
N HIS A 279 -6.85 5.49 -2.25
CA HIS A 279 -7.28 6.39 -1.19
C HIS A 279 -8.04 7.58 -1.80
N ASP A 280 -8.53 8.49 -0.96
CA ASP A 280 -9.45 9.57 -1.33
C ASP A 280 -10.80 9.06 -1.87
N ASN A 281 -11.19 7.84 -1.49
CA ASN A 281 -12.53 7.35 -1.84
C ASN A 281 -13.58 8.01 -0.93
N PRO A 282 -14.72 8.47 -1.48
CA PRO A 282 -15.79 9.05 -0.68
C PRO A 282 -16.47 8.03 0.23
N THR A 283 -16.57 6.78 -0.21
CA THR A 283 -17.14 5.66 0.56
C THR A 283 -16.33 4.38 0.33
N MET A 284 -16.52 3.39 1.20
CA MET A 284 -15.97 2.05 1.01
C MET A 284 -16.52 1.44 -0.29
N ALA A 285 -17.84 1.47 -0.50
CA ALA A 285 -18.50 0.94 -1.70
C ALA A 285 -17.96 1.56 -2.99
N TYR A 286 -17.67 2.86 -2.97
CA TYR A 286 -17.03 3.54 -4.09
C TYR A 286 -15.64 2.93 -4.39
N GLY A 287 -14.81 2.74 -3.36
CA GLY A 287 -13.48 2.14 -3.52
C GLY A 287 -13.54 0.72 -4.06
N VAL A 288 -14.44 -0.12 -3.54
CA VAL A 288 -14.67 -1.48 -4.06
C VAL A 288 -15.04 -1.43 -5.53
N ARG A 289 -15.99 -0.58 -5.92
CA ARG A 289 -16.40 -0.47 -7.32
C ARG A 289 -15.26 0.00 -8.24
N THR A 290 -14.40 0.89 -7.77
CA THR A 290 -13.19 1.32 -8.50
C THR A 290 -12.28 0.12 -8.78
N ILE A 291 -12.00 -0.68 -7.74
CA ILE A 291 -11.17 -1.89 -7.86
C ILE A 291 -11.80 -2.89 -8.82
N GLU A 292 -13.09 -3.16 -8.68
CA GLU A 292 -13.78 -4.16 -9.50
C GLU A 292 -13.84 -3.77 -10.98
N LYS A 293 -13.98 -2.47 -11.29
CA LYS A 293 -13.88 -1.99 -12.68
C LYS A 293 -12.50 -2.27 -13.30
N VAL A 294 -11.43 -2.02 -12.54
CA VAL A 294 -10.05 -2.35 -12.98
C VAL A 294 -9.88 -3.85 -13.13
N ALA A 295 -10.30 -4.62 -12.14
CA ALA A 295 -10.21 -6.08 -12.16
C ALA A 295 -10.96 -6.68 -13.35
N HIS A 296 -12.17 -6.21 -13.62
CA HIS A 296 -12.99 -6.68 -14.72
C HIS A 296 -12.35 -6.38 -16.09
N ALA A 297 -11.74 -5.20 -16.26
CA ALA A 297 -10.95 -4.89 -17.45
C ALA A 297 -9.79 -5.89 -17.64
N VAL A 298 -9.06 -6.20 -16.55
CA VAL A 298 -7.96 -7.16 -16.57
C VAL A 298 -8.43 -8.56 -16.93
N HIS A 299 -9.42 -9.08 -16.21
CA HIS A 299 -9.93 -10.43 -16.46
C HIS A 299 -10.54 -10.56 -17.85
N ARG A 300 -11.33 -9.59 -18.32
CA ARG A 300 -11.90 -9.61 -19.68
C ARG A 300 -10.81 -9.76 -20.74
N ALA A 301 -9.73 -9.00 -20.63
CA ALA A 301 -8.62 -9.06 -21.58
C ALA A 301 -7.85 -10.40 -21.52
N LEU A 302 -7.74 -11.01 -20.34
CA LEU A 302 -7.06 -12.30 -20.15
C LEU A 302 -7.94 -13.53 -20.47
N ASN A 303 -9.26 -13.41 -20.37
CA ASN A 303 -10.20 -14.54 -20.41
C ASN A 303 -10.48 -15.09 -21.83
N LYS A 304 -10.11 -14.40 -22.91
CA LYS A 304 -10.27 -14.86 -24.32
C LYS A 304 -11.62 -15.53 -24.64
N GLY A 305 -12.74 -15.00 -24.14
CA GLY A 305 -14.09 -15.54 -24.38
C GLY A 305 -14.59 -16.59 -23.36
N ARG A 306 -13.84 -16.88 -22.30
CA ARG A 306 -14.30 -17.73 -21.18
C ARG A 306 -15.44 -17.07 -20.40
N SER A 307 -16.38 -17.89 -19.94
CA SER A 307 -17.50 -17.43 -19.09
C SER A 307 -17.01 -16.84 -17.77
N ILE A 308 -17.59 -15.71 -17.37
CA ILE A 308 -17.35 -15.08 -16.07
C ILE A 308 -17.82 -16.03 -14.96
N GLY A 309 -16.95 -16.25 -13.97
CA GLY A 309 -17.22 -17.05 -12.77
C GLY A 309 -17.57 -16.22 -11.54
N GLN A 310 -17.14 -14.95 -11.49
CA GLN A 310 -17.49 -14.03 -10.41
C GLN A 310 -17.86 -12.66 -10.96
N GLY A 311 -19.05 -12.18 -10.62
CA GLY A 311 -19.55 -10.86 -10.99
C GLY A 311 -19.03 -9.75 -10.07
N PHE A 312 -19.67 -8.59 -10.20
CA PHE A 312 -19.46 -7.43 -9.34
C PHE A 312 -20.14 -7.67 -7.99
N THR A 313 -19.53 -7.21 -6.89
CA THR A 313 -20.15 -7.33 -5.58
C THR A 313 -21.38 -6.40 -5.51
N PRO A 314 -22.56 -6.90 -5.11
CA PRO A 314 -23.74 -6.06 -4.88
C PRO A 314 -23.45 -5.03 -3.79
N GLU A 315 -23.87 -3.79 -4.00
CA GLU A 315 -23.58 -2.70 -3.06
C GLU A 315 -24.16 -2.94 -1.66
N SER A 316 -25.32 -3.59 -1.58
CA SER A 316 -25.94 -4.01 -0.31
C SER A 316 -25.13 -5.01 0.50
N GLN A 317 -24.13 -5.66 -0.10
CA GLN A 317 -23.23 -6.61 0.56
C GLN A 317 -21.90 -5.96 0.97
N ILE A 318 -21.73 -4.67 0.68
CA ILE A 318 -20.51 -3.93 0.99
C ILE A 318 -20.71 -3.14 2.29
N SER A 319 -19.96 -3.52 3.33
CA SER A 319 -20.01 -2.84 4.62
C SER A 319 -19.14 -1.57 4.63
N GLU A 320 -19.72 -0.45 5.07
CA GLU A 320 -19.02 0.80 5.35
C GLU A 320 -18.31 0.79 6.72
N GLN A 321 -18.26 -0.36 7.41
CA GLN A 321 -17.49 -0.48 8.64
C GLN A 321 -15.99 -0.68 8.32
N PRO A 322 -15.07 0.03 8.99
CA PRO A 322 -13.64 -0.16 8.83
C PRO A 322 -13.20 -1.60 9.14
N ASP A 323 -12.10 -2.05 8.53
CA ASP A 323 -11.55 -3.38 8.79
C ASP A 323 -10.88 -3.54 10.17
N GLY A 324 -10.83 -2.46 10.96
CA GLY A 324 -10.24 -2.41 12.31
C GLY A 324 -8.71 -2.57 12.36
N SER A 325 -8.02 -2.47 11.21
CA SER A 325 -6.56 -2.63 11.12
C SER A 325 -5.77 -1.54 11.85
N VAL A 326 -6.44 -0.44 12.19
CA VAL A 326 -5.94 0.64 13.03
C VAL A 326 -6.97 0.86 14.14
N PRO A 327 -6.60 0.69 15.42
CA PRO A 327 -7.50 0.93 16.54
C PRO A 327 -8.05 2.36 16.54
N ALA A 328 -9.30 2.55 16.98
CA ALA A 328 -9.88 3.87 17.15
C ALA A 328 -9.02 4.72 18.10
N GLY A 329 -8.78 5.99 17.75
CA GLY A 329 -7.94 6.90 18.53
C GLY A 329 -6.43 6.74 18.34
N ALA A 330 -5.97 5.70 17.62
CA ALA A 330 -4.57 5.58 17.21
C ALA A 330 -4.29 6.50 16.00
N ASP A 331 -4.30 7.81 16.22
CA ASP A 331 -3.83 8.77 15.23
C ASP A 331 -2.38 9.17 15.54
N PRO A 332 -1.36 8.66 14.81
CA PRO A 332 0.02 9.08 15.01
C PRO A 332 0.28 10.55 14.60
N GLN A 333 -0.72 11.29 14.11
CA GLN A 333 -0.63 12.71 13.77
C GLN A 333 -1.65 13.60 14.52
N GLY A 334 -2.41 13.07 15.48
CA GLY A 334 -3.28 13.84 16.38
C GLY A 334 -2.57 14.17 17.71
N PRO A 335 -2.96 15.23 18.44
CA PRO A 335 -2.39 15.51 19.75
C PRO A 335 -2.61 14.32 20.69
N VAL A 336 -1.51 13.85 21.30
CA VAL A 336 -1.50 12.73 22.23
C VAL A 336 -2.30 13.10 23.47
N ALA A 337 -3.50 12.53 23.63
CA ALA A 337 -4.17 12.50 24.92
C ALA A 337 -3.48 11.42 25.79
N PRO A 338 -3.12 11.71 27.05
CA PRO A 338 -2.50 10.72 27.93
C PRO A 338 -3.47 9.57 28.23
N PRO A 339 -2.97 8.32 28.38
CA PRO A 339 -3.80 7.19 28.70
C PRO A 339 -4.15 7.24 30.19
N ASN A 340 -5.30 7.82 30.53
CA ASN A 340 -6.15 7.44 31.68
C ASN A 340 -7.33 8.40 31.81
N ALA A 341 -8.50 7.95 31.36
CA ALA A 341 -9.76 8.24 32.05
C ALA A 341 -10.62 7.00 31.85
N GLN A 342 -10.66 6.17 32.90
CA GLN A 342 -11.57 5.05 33.03
C GLN A 342 -13.00 5.54 32.81
N ALA A 343 -13.84 4.71 32.19
CA ALA A 343 -15.28 4.92 32.16
C ALA A 343 -15.79 5.17 33.59
N PRO A 344 -16.70 6.13 33.81
CA PRO A 344 -17.23 6.36 35.15
C PRO A 344 -17.96 5.09 35.62
N VAL A 345 -17.48 4.56 36.74
CA VAL A 345 -18.19 3.59 37.56
C VAL A 345 -19.51 4.24 37.95
N GLN A 346 -20.64 3.60 37.60
CA GLN A 346 -21.93 3.98 38.13
C GLN A 346 -21.93 3.73 39.63
N SER A 347 -21.96 4.80 40.43
CA SER A 347 -22.25 4.72 41.86
C SER A 347 -23.73 4.32 42.04
N PRO A 348 -24.05 3.44 43.01
CA PRO A 348 -25.43 3.11 43.33
C PRO A 348 -26.12 4.29 44.02
N ASP A 349 -27.36 4.52 43.61
CA ASP A 349 -28.29 5.56 44.08
C ASP A 349 -28.62 5.37 45.57
N PRO A 350 -28.37 6.34 46.47
CA PRO A 350 -28.80 6.25 47.84
C PRO A 350 -30.15 6.96 47.96
N LEU A 351 -31.25 6.20 47.98
CA LEU A 351 -32.52 6.52 48.65
C LEU A 351 -33.58 5.43 48.33
N ARG A 352 -33.58 4.35 49.11
CA ARG A 352 -34.79 3.55 49.37
C ARG A 352 -34.84 3.20 50.86
N PRO A 353 -35.99 3.37 51.55
CA PRO A 353 -36.11 3.03 52.96
C PRO A 353 -36.01 1.52 53.17
N VAL A 354 -35.37 1.14 54.28
CA VAL A 354 -35.27 -0.22 54.79
C VAL A 354 -36.59 -0.61 55.46
N GLU A 355 -37.30 -1.60 54.92
CA GLU A 355 -38.34 -2.32 55.68
C GLU A 355 -37.67 -3.28 56.66
N SER A 356 -38.07 -3.19 57.93
CA SER A 356 -37.63 -4.08 59.01
C SER A 356 -38.38 -5.42 58.94
N PRO A 357 -37.73 -6.56 59.24
CA PRO A 357 -38.41 -7.85 59.34
C PRO A 357 -38.96 -8.08 60.76
N ASP A 358 -40.22 -8.52 60.81
CA ASP A 358 -40.95 -8.99 62.00
C ASP A 358 -40.39 -10.37 62.46
N PRO A 359 -40.07 -10.58 63.76
CA PRO A 359 -39.63 -11.86 64.26
C PRO A 359 -40.77 -12.60 64.97
N ARG A 360 -41.09 -13.81 64.48
CA ARG A 360 -41.73 -14.94 65.19
C ARG A 360 -41.79 -16.08 64.18
N GLY A 361 -41.17 -17.26 64.34
CA GLY A 361 -41.09 -18.08 65.53
C GLY A 361 -42.01 -19.30 65.35
N GLU A 362 -41.44 -20.39 64.83
CA GLU A 362 -41.82 -21.82 64.96
C GLU A 362 -43.29 -22.28 64.82
N SER A 363 -43.53 -23.25 63.91
CA SER A 363 -43.69 -24.69 64.26
C SER A 363 -44.27 -25.49 63.08
N ALA A 364 -43.70 -26.67 62.82
CA ALA A 364 -44.24 -27.75 61.99
C ALA A 364 -45.24 -28.59 62.83
N PRO A 365 -46.04 -29.53 62.27
CA PRO A 365 -45.65 -30.59 61.33
C PRO A 365 -46.25 -30.48 59.92
#